data_AF-A0A7W7FW30-F1
#
_entry.id   AF-A0A7W7FW30-F1
#
_cell.length_a   1.000
_cell.length_b   1.000
_cell.length_c   1.000
_cell.angle_alpha   90.00
_cell.angle_beta   90.00
_cell.angle_gamma   90.00
#
_symmetry.space_group_name_H-M   'P 1'
#
loop_
_entity.id
_entity.type
_entity.pdbx_description
1 polymer ?
#
loop_
_entity_poly.entity_id
_entity_poly.type
_entity_poly.pdbx_seq_one_letter_code
_entity_poly.pdbx_strand_id
1 'polypeptide(L)'
;MADDHTPVEFSLAVDHAGRPAVRLLLETQGDRASVRANVCAARDLLPRLAERYGFSLAPFEAVADLFLPADPQGGFAWWWSVVLRPAAPPAFKIYFNPEVRGRHVAAGLVAAGLDRLGFGGAFGTLKRRALRPGGDLDRYSFFSIDLHTQPDPRVKVYLSHHDGDLAQLLRAAGAAREVDEEQVREFTAIAGGNQGRFTGRPLISSLSFLAGDTDRASGFSVYLPVRDYVEDDEVALDRAHALLARHGLDRALLDRALSALARRPLNEGVGLIPHLSLRTGRPHAGLTVYLSAESYAVTPPRPESLAS
;
A
#
# COMPACT_ATOMS: atom_id res chain seq x y z
N MET A 1 -1.42 -1.60 12.20
CA MET A 1 -2.01 -1.39 10.86
C MET A 1 -2.41 0.06 10.72
N ALA A 2 -3.44 0.49 11.44
CA ALA A 2 -3.77 1.90 11.66
C ALA A 2 -3.00 2.48 12.87
N ASP A 3 -2.99 3.81 12.99
CA ASP A 3 -2.30 4.53 14.07
C ASP A 3 -2.96 4.31 15.45
N ASP A 4 -4.28 4.13 15.49
CA ASP A 4 -5.04 3.82 16.71
C ASP A 4 -5.05 2.31 17.04
N HIS A 5 -4.24 1.52 16.34
CA HIS A 5 -4.16 0.07 16.45
C HIS A 5 -5.41 -0.71 16.01
N THR A 6 -6.39 -0.08 15.36
CA THR A 6 -7.50 -0.82 14.75
C THR A 6 -6.95 -1.83 13.71
N PRO A 7 -7.36 -3.12 13.76
CA PRO A 7 -6.83 -4.17 12.88
C PRO A 7 -7.47 -4.17 11.49
N VAL A 8 -8.08 -3.05 11.08
CA VAL A 8 -8.64 -2.83 9.75
C VAL A 8 -8.38 -1.40 9.28
N GLU A 9 -8.07 -1.24 8.01
CA GLU A 9 -8.04 0.04 7.28
C GLU A 9 -8.85 -0.11 5.99
N PHE A 10 -9.68 0.87 5.68
CA PHE A 10 -10.46 0.89 4.45
C PHE A 10 -9.74 1.66 3.35
N SER A 11 -10.08 1.40 2.10
CA SER A 11 -9.72 2.31 1.01
C SER A 11 -10.72 2.29 -0.12
N LEU A 12 -10.94 3.46 -0.72
CA LEU A 12 -11.69 3.64 -1.96
C LEU A 12 -10.69 3.81 -3.11
N ALA A 13 -10.65 2.83 -4.00
CA ALA A 13 -9.86 2.87 -5.22
C ALA A 13 -10.75 3.16 -6.41
N VAL A 14 -10.43 4.18 -7.21
CA VAL A 14 -11.13 4.49 -8.46
C VAL A 14 -10.12 4.46 -9.60
N ASP A 15 -10.35 3.62 -10.60
CA ASP A 15 -9.49 3.59 -11.79
C ASP A 15 -9.78 4.79 -12.72
N HIS A 16 -8.92 5.02 -13.72
CA HIS A 16 -9.14 6.15 -14.66
C HIS A 16 -10.40 6.01 -15.53
N ALA A 17 -11.04 4.83 -15.57
CA ALA A 17 -12.34 4.65 -16.20
C ALA A 17 -13.51 4.95 -15.23
N GLY A 18 -13.21 5.46 -14.03
CA GLY A 18 -14.20 5.80 -13.01
C GLY A 18 -14.77 4.59 -12.25
N ARG A 19 -14.20 3.39 -12.40
CA ARG A 19 -14.73 2.18 -11.76
C ARG A 19 -14.22 2.09 -10.32
N PRO A 20 -15.13 2.07 -9.32
CA PRO A 20 -14.73 2.02 -7.92
C PRO A 20 -14.46 0.58 -7.45
N ALA A 21 -13.60 0.46 -6.46
CA ALA A 21 -13.40 -0.72 -5.65
C ALA A 21 -13.20 -0.31 -4.19
N VAL A 22 -13.95 -0.93 -3.28
CA VAL A 22 -13.73 -0.79 -1.84
C VAL A 22 -12.76 -1.88 -1.42
N ARG A 23 -11.76 -1.54 -0.61
CA ARG A 23 -10.80 -2.52 -0.08
C ARG A 23 -10.73 -2.44 1.43
N LEU A 24 -10.48 -3.59 2.03
CA LEU A 24 -10.15 -3.71 3.44
C LEU A 24 -8.73 -4.25 3.50
N LEU A 25 -7.83 -3.56 4.19
CA LEU A 25 -6.59 -4.13 4.71
C LEU A 25 -6.91 -4.62 6.12
N LEU A 26 -6.59 -5.86 6.48
CA LEU A 26 -6.94 -6.42 7.79
C LEU A 26 -5.93 -7.45 8.27
N GLU A 27 -5.84 -7.62 9.59
CA GLU A 27 -5.03 -8.65 10.24
C GLU A 27 -5.92 -9.65 10.97
N THR A 28 -5.72 -10.94 10.72
CA THR A 28 -6.38 -11.98 11.52
C THR A 28 -5.71 -12.04 12.88
N GLN A 29 -6.47 -11.79 13.94
CA GLN A 29 -5.94 -11.82 15.31
C GLN A 29 -6.18 -13.17 15.97
N GLY A 30 -5.17 -13.70 16.65
CA GLY A 30 -5.35 -14.84 17.56
C GLY A 30 -5.94 -14.40 18.90
N ASP A 31 -6.46 -15.35 19.69
CA ASP A 31 -7.14 -15.09 20.99
C ASP A 31 -6.30 -14.23 21.95
N ARG A 32 -4.98 -14.45 21.95
CA ARG A 32 -4.00 -13.54 22.56
C ARG A 32 -3.09 -13.01 21.46
N ALA A 33 -3.36 -11.78 21.05
CA ALA A 33 -2.69 -11.15 19.92
C ALA A 33 -1.17 -11.13 20.12
N SER A 34 -0.47 -11.79 19.20
CA SER A 34 0.97 -11.72 19.01
C SER A 34 1.22 -12.00 17.53
N VAL A 35 2.35 -11.54 16.97
CA VAL A 35 2.63 -11.76 15.55
C VAL A 35 2.56 -13.24 15.20
N ARG A 36 3.07 -14.12 16.07
CA ARG A 36 3.00 -15.57 15.90
C ARG A 36 1.56 -16.10 15.95
N ALA A 37 0.77 -15.70 16.95
CA ALA A 37 -0.62 -16.14 17.07
C ALA A 37 -1.47 -15.67 15.89
N ASN A 38 -1.23 -14.45 15.41
CA ASN A 38 -1.91 -13.87 14.25
C ASN A 38 -1.58 -14.66 12.96
N VAL A 39 -0.32 -15.07 12.78
CA VAL A 39 0.08 -15.94 11.66
C VAL A 39 -0.61 -17.30 11.75
N CYS A 40 -0.68 -17.92 12.93
CA CYS A 40 -1.40 -19.18 13.10
C CYS A 40 -2.89 -19.04 12.73
N ALA A 41 -3.55 -18.00 13.23
CA ALA A 41 -4.95 -17.73 12.92
C ALA A 41 -5.18 -17.48 11.41
N ALA A 42 -4.27 -16.74 10.75
CA ALA A 42 -4.32 -16.51 9.31
C ALA A 42 -4.10 -17.81 8.51
N ARG A 43 -3.20 -18.69 8.95
CA ARG A 43 -2.96 -20.02 8.34
C ARG A 43 -4.19 -20.91 8.43
N ASP A 44 -4.90 -20.91 9.55
CA ASP A 44 -6.12 -21.71 9.74
C ASP A 44 -7.28 -21.20 8.85
N LEU A 45 -7.30 -19.90 8.56
CA LEU A 45 -8.32 -19.27 7.71
C LEU A 45 -8.08 -19.49 6.21
N LEU A 46 -6.82 -19.51 5.75
CA LEU A 46 -6.46 -19.50 4.33
C LEU A 46 -7.09 -20.65 3.53
N PRO A 47 -7.03 -21.94 3.93
CA PRO A 47 -7.62 -23.04 3.17
C PRO A 47 -9.14 -22.89 3.00
N ARG A 48 -9.83 -22.38 4.03
CA ARG A 48 -11.29 -22.18 4.01
C ARG A 48 -11.68 -21.08 3.02
N LEU A 49 -10.88 -20.02 2.92
CA LEU A 49 -11.09 -18.98 1.91
C LEU A 49 -10.76 -19.50 0.50
N ALA A 50 -9.70 -20.28 0.35
CA ALA A 50 -9.30 -20.87 -0.93
C ALA A 50 -10.37 -21.82 -1.46
N GLU A 51 -10.91 -22.70 -0.62
CA GLU A 51 -12.02 -23.60 -0.95
C GLU A 51 -13.27 -22.80 -1.34
N ARG A 52 -13.63 -21.79 -0.54
CA ARG A 52 -14.85 -21.00 -0.76
C ARG A 52 -14.81 -20.15 -2.04
N TYR A 53 -13.65 -19.59 -2.38
CA TYR A 53 -13.51 -18.63 -3.48
C TYR A 53 -12.72 -19.18 -4.68
N GLY A 54 -12.21 -20.41 -4.61
CA GLY A 54 -11.58 -21.13 -5.71
C GLY A 54 -10.22 -20.59 -6.16
N PHE A 55 -9.50 -19.83 -5.33
CA PHE A 55 -8.17 -19.33 -5.69
C PHE A 55 -7.06 -20.35 -5.38
N SER A 56 -5.98 -20.32 -6.16
CA SER A 56 -4.81 -21.19 -5.97
C SER A 56 -3.96 -20.74 -4.79
N LEU A 57 -3.47 -21.72 -4.01
CA LEU A 57 -2.49 -21.50 -2.95
C LEU A 57 -1.04 -21.60 -3.41
N ALA A 58 -0.78 -22.01 -4.66
CA ALA A 58 0.58 -22.26 -5.14
C ALA A 58 1.51 -21.04 -5.02
N PRO A 59 1.11 -19.79 -5.37
CA PRO A 59 1.97 -18.62 -5.15
C PRO A 59 2.28 -18.35 -3.69
N PHE A 60 1.34 -18.64 -2.78
CA PHE A 60 1.55 -18.50 -1.34
C PHE A 60 2.54 -19.55 -0.84
N GLU A 61 2.31 -20.82 -1.18
CA GLU A 61 3.15 -21.95 -0.76
C GLU A 61 4.60 -21.79 -1.24
N ALA A 62 4.79 -21.23 -2.44
CA ALA A 62 6.12 -21.00 -3.01
C ALA A 62 7.00 -20.05 -2.18
N VAL A 63 6.41 -19.15 -1.38
CA VAL A 63 7.17 -18.12 -0.63
C VAL A 63 6.90 -18.12 0.87
N ALA A 64 5.97 -18.94 1.36
CA ALA A 64 5.54 -18.92 2.76
C ALA A 64 6.69 -19.19 3.75
N ASP A 65 7.62 -20.10 3.45
CA ASP A 65 8.78 -20.40 4.29
C ASP A 65 9.76 -19.22 4.39
N LEU A 66 9.86 -18.37 3.36
CA LEU A 66 10.70 -17.18 3.39
C LEU A 66 10.17 -16.16 4.40
N PHE A 67 8.86 -15.90 4.35
CA PHE A 67 8.23 -14.78 5.03
C PHE A 67 7.49 -15.14 6.33
N LEU A 68 7.31 -16.42 6.64
CA LEU A 68 6.62 -16.88 7.86
C LEU A 68 7.54 -17.79 8.70
N PRO A 69 8.64 -17.25 9.28
CA PRO A 69 9.51 -17.98 10.18
C PRO A 69 8.76 -18.43 11.45
N ALA A 70 9.34 -19.40 12.16
CA ALA A 70 8.82 -19.83 13.46
C ALA A 70 8.83 -18.68 14.49
N ASP A 71 9.83 -17.79 14.43
CA ASP A 71 9.95 -16.63 15.30
C ASP A 71 9.98 -15.32 14.49
N PRO A 72 8.82 -14.75 14.16
CA PRO A 72 8.74 -13.53 13.35
C PRO A 72 9.12 -12.28 14.14
N GLN A 73 9.95 -11.43 13.54
CA GLN A 73 10.32 -10.12 14.05
C GLN A 73 9.41 -9.01 13.48
N GLY A 74 9.36 -7.87 14.16
CA GLY A 74 8.61 -6.69 13.73
C GLY A 74 7.16 -6.68 14.24
N GLY A 75 6.35 -5.74 13.74
CA GLY A 75 4.97 -5.53 14.18
C GLY A 75 3.92 -6.38 13.47
N PHE A 76 4.28 -7.07 12.38
CA PHE A 76 3.40 -7.97 11.64
C PHE A 76 4.24 -8.96 10.80
N ALA A 77 3.59 -10.02 10.32
CA ALA A 77 4.17 -10.96 9.35
C ALA A 77 3.23 -11.23 8.17
N TRP A 78 1.92 -11.15 8.40
CA TRP A 78 0.89 -11.43 7.40
C TRP A 78 -0.30 -10.47 7.60
N TRP A 79 -0.59 -9.65 6.60
CA TRP A 79 -1.88 -8.97 6.47
C TRP A 79 -2.63 -9.41 5.22
N TRP A 80 -3.95 -9.26 5.26
CA TRP A 80 -4.85 -9.52 4.14
C TRP A 80 -5.25 -8.21 3.49
N SER A 81 -5.46 -8.22 2.18
CA SER A 81 -6.37 -7.27 1.55
C SER A 81 -7.51 -7.98 0.85
N VAL A 82 -8.73 -7.55 1.14
CA VAL A 82 -9.95 -7.96 0.44
C VAL A 82 -10.38 -6.82 -0.47
N VAL A 83 -10.56 -7.09 -1.75
CA VAL A 83 -10.97 -6.12 -2.77
C VAL A 83 -12.38 -6.45 -3.24
N LEU A 84 -13.30 -5.53 -3.00
CA LEU A 84 -14.71 -5.62 -3.36
C LEU A 84 -14.97 -4.74 -4.57
N ARG A 85 -15.56 -5.31 -5.61
CA ARG A 85 -16.00 -4.60 -6.81
C ARG A 85 -17.48 -4.87 -7.06
N PRO A 86 -18.21 -3.92 -7.66
CA PRO A 86 -19.59 -4.15 -8.07
C PRO A 86 -19.72 -5.41 -8.94
N ALA A 87 -20.70 -6.26 -8.63
CA ALA A 87 -21.05 -7.46 -9.39
C ALA A 87 -19.89 -8.47 -9.65
N ALA A 88 -18.85 -8.48 -8.81
CA ALA A 88 -17.74 -9.43 -8.91
C ALA A 88 -17.48 -10.10 -7.56
N PRO A 89 -16.96 -11.35 -7.55
CA PRO A 89 -16.52 -11.99 -6.31
C PRO A 89 -15.37 -11.18 -5.66
N PRO A 90 -15.20 -11.28 -4.33
CA PRO A 90 -14.08 -10.65 -3.64
C PRO A 90 -12.75 -11.21 -4.16
N ALA A 91 -11.79 -10.32 -4.39
CA ALA A 91 -10.41 -10.72 -4.66
C ALA A 91 -9.56 -10.57 -3.40
N PHE A 92 -8.60 -11.47 -3.21
CA PHE A 92 -7.77 -11.53 -2.01
C PHE A 92 -6.31 -11.24 -2.33
N LYS A 93 -5.61 -10.66 -1.37
CA LYS A 93 -4.18 -10.44 -1.41
C LYS A 93 -3.57 -10.72 -0.05
N ILE A 94 -2.32 -11.16 -0.06
CA ILE A 94 -1.51 -11.32 1.14
C ILE A 94 -0.38 -10.31 1.10
N TYR A 95 -0.10 -9.68 2.23
CA TYR A 95 1.02 -8.78 2.46
C TYR A 95 1.93 -9.42 3.50
N PHE A 96 3.16 -9.72 3.09
CA PHE A 96 4.23 -10.19 3.96
C PHE A 96 5.11 -9.04 4.40
N ASN A 97 5.72 -9.20 5.58
CA ASN A 97 6.77 -8.31 6.08
C ASN A 97 8.15 -8.77 5.55
N PRO A 98 8.83 -8.00 4.68
CA PRO A 98 10.17 -8.34 4.21
C PRO A 98 11.23 -8.36 5.32
N GLU A 99 11.00 -7.65 6.43
CA GLU A 99 11.92 -7.58 7.56
C GLU A 99 11.56 -8.56 8.68
N VAL A 100 10.72 -9.56 8.42
CA VAL A 100 10.25 -10.54 9.40
C VAL A 100 11.37 -11.39 10.04
N ARG A 101 12.56 -11.39 9.44
CA ARG A 101 13.78 -12.03 9.97
C ARG A 101 14.88 -11.01 10.31
N GLY A 102 14.53 -9.73 10.39
CA GLY A 102 15.42 -8.60 10.60
C GLY A 102 15.68 -7.79 9.32
N ARG A 103 16.04 -6.51 9.49
CA ARG A 103 16.20 -5.55 8.37
C ARG A 103 17.30 -5.94 7.39
N HIS A 104 18.42 -6.46 7.90
CA HIS A 104 19.60 -6.79 7.11
C HIS A 104 19.38 -7.92 6.10
N VAL A 105 18.41 -8.81 6.31
CA VAL A 105 18.08 -9.90 5.39
C VAL A 105 16.96 -9.57 4.40
N ALA A 106 16.27 -8.43 4.56
CA ALA A 106 15.06 -8.12 3.81
C ALA A 106 15.28 -8.11 2.29
N ALA A 107 16.41 -7.54 1.83
CA ALA A 107 16.77 -7.54 0.42
C ALA A 107 16.92 -8.96 -0.15
N GLY A 108 17.50 -9.88 0.63
CA GLY A 108 17.66 -11.29 0.25
C GLY A 108 16.32 -12.03 0.18
N LEU A 109 15.42 -11.78 1.14
CA LEU A 109 14.08 -12.38 1.12
C LEU A 109 13.24 -11.88 -0.07
N VAL A 110 13.32 -10.59 -0.40
CA VAL A 110 12.63 -10.04 -1.57
C VAL A 110 13.19 -10.62 -2.87
N ALA A 111 14.52 -10.73 -2.98
CA ALA A 111 15.16 -11.34 -4.16
C ALA A 111 14.69 -12.79 -4.35
N ALA A 112 14.74 -13.60 -3.28
CA ALA A 112 14.31 -14.99 -3.31
C ALA A 112 12.81 -15.13 -3.59
N GLY A 113 11.97 -14.26 -3.01
CA GLY A 113 10.52 -14.25 -3.25
C GLY A 113 10.17 -13.90 -4.70
N LEU A 114 10.85 -12.91 -5.30
CA LEU A 114 10.70 -12.59 -6.71
C LEU A 114 11.15 -13.76 -7.60
N ASP A 115 12.31 -14.35 -7.30
CA ASP A 115 12.87 -15.47 -8.07
C ASP A 115 11.93 -16.68 -8.10
N ARG A 116 11.44 -17.12 -6.94
CA ARG A 116 10.50 -18.25 -6.83
C ARG A 116 9.16 -18.01 -7.53
N LEU A 117 8.78 -16.76 -7.75
CA LEU A 117 7.56 -16.37 -8.47
C LEU A 117 7.82 -15.99 -9.94
N GLY A 118 9.04 -16.22 -10.46
CA GLY A 118 9.38 -16.01 -11.87
C GLY A 118 9.82 -14.59 -12.23
N PHE A 119 10.08 -13.74 -11.24
CA PHE A 119 10.46 -12.32 -11.41
C PHE A 119 11.90 -12.01 -10.98
N GLY A 120 12.75 -13.03 -10.82
CA GLY A 120 14.12 -12.88 -10.30
C GLY A 120 14.98 -11.88 -11.09
N GLY A 121 14.82 -11.83 -12.42
CA GLY A 121 15.55 -10.91 -13.30
C GLY A 121 15.32 -9.42 -12.98
N ALA A 122 14.18 -9.07 -12.39
CA ALA A 122 13.83 -7.68 -12.13
C ALA A 122 14.46 -7.12 -10.84
N PHE A 123 14.94 -7.99 -9.94
CA PHE A 123 15.48 -7.57 -8.65
C PHE A 123 16.70 -6.65 -8.80
N GLY A 124 17.57 -6.90 -9.79
CA GLY A 124 18.72 -6.06 -10.06
C GLY A 124 18.33 -4.62 -10.41
N THR A 125 17.29 -4.45 -11.24
CA THR A 125 16.80 -3.13 -11.64
C THR A 125 16.05 -2.45 -10.50
N LEU A 126 15.23 -3.18 -9.73
CA LEU A 126 14.62 -2.68 -8.49
C LEU A 126 15.69 -2.11 -7.56
N LYS A 127 16.72 -2.89 -7.22
CA LYS A 127 17.79 -2.47 -6.30
C LYS A 127 18.53 -1.23 -6.80
N ARG A 128 18.86 -1.18 -8.11
CA ARG A 128 19.61 -0.06 -8.71
C ARG A 128 18.81 1.24 -8.84
N ARG A 129 17.48 1.15 -9.05
CA ARG A 129 16.64 2.30 -9.38
C ARG A 129 15.77 2.75 -8.21
N ALA A 130 15.24 1.83 -7.42
CA ALA A 130 14.26 2.14 -6.38
C ALA A 130 14.87 2.39 -4.99
N LEU A 131 16.11 1.93 -4.73
CA LEU A 131 16.81 2.15 -3.47
C LEU A 131 17.97 3.15 -3.63
N ARG A 132 18.12 4.11 -2.71
CA ARG A 132 19.25 5.03 -2.66
C ARG A 132 20.56 4.26 -2.49
N PRO A 133 21.62 4.62 -3.22
CA PRO A 133 22.93 4.02 -3.02
C PRO A 133 23.45 4.29 -1.60
N GLY A 134 23.87 3.24 -0.88
CA GLY A 134 24.62 3.37 0.37
C GLY A 134 23.87 3.94 1.59
N GLY A 135 22.53 4.04 1.55
CA GLY A 135 21.74 4.58 2.65
C GLY A 135 20.69 3.61 3.21
N ASP A 136 20.47 3.67 4.52
CA ASP A 136 19.46 2.87 5.25
C ASP A 136 18.07 3.51 5.30
N LEU A 137 17.90 4.64 4.59
CA LEU A 137 16.66 5.42 4.58
C LEU A 137 15.57 4.80 3.67
N ASP A 138 15.92 3.88 2.78
CA ASP A 138 14.95 3.12 1.99
C ASP A 138 14.76 1.72 2.56
N ARG A 139 13.51 1.36 2.89
CA ARG A 139 13.18 0.10 3.57
C ARG A 139 12.15 -0.70 2.79
N TYR A 140 12.30 -2.02 2.79
CA TYR A 140 11.31 -2.93 2.21
C TYR A 140 10.13 -3.10 3.17
N SER A 141 9.03 -2.42 2.89
CA SER A 141 7.90 -2.33 3.81
C SER A 141 6.92 -3.50 3.66
N PHE A 142 6.67 -3.92 2.42
CA PHE A 142 5.74 -5.01 2.12
C PHE A 142 6.19 -5.81 0.89
N PHE A 143 5.93 -7.11 0.92
CA PHE A 143 5.93 -7.98 -0.25
C PHE A 143 4.53 -8.57 -0.38
N SER A 144 3.79 -8.28 -1.46
CA SER A 144 2.42 -8.75 -1.59
C SER A 144 2.21 -9.63 -2.80
N ILE A 145 1.35 -10.64 -2.65
CA ILE A 145 0.86 -11.48 -3.73
C ILE A 145 -0.67 -11.35 -3.83
N ASP A 146 -1.18 -11.26 -5.05
CA ASP A 146 -2.60 -11.45 -5.31
C ASP A 146 -2.93 -12.95 -5.32
N LEU A 147 -4.06 -13.33 -4.71
CA LEU A 147 -4.62 -14.67 -4.80
C LEU A 147 -5.70 -14.69 -5.87
N HIS A 148 -5.53 -15.53 -6.88
CA HIS A 148 -6.42 -15.63 -8.03
C HIS A 148 -6.75 -17.09 -8.33
N THR A 149 -7.84 -17.31 -9.06
CA THR A 149 -8.21 -18.60 -9.67
C THR A 149 -7.21 -19.10 -10.73
N GLN A 150 -6.32 -18.23 -11.22
CA GLN A 150 -5.28 -18.56 -12.19
C GLN A 150 -3.92 -18.50 -11.51
N PRO A 151 -2.94 -19.33 -11.92
CA PRO A 151 -1.65 -19.45 -11.25
C PRO A 151 -0.64 -18.35 -11.61
N ASP A 152 -1.08 -17.24 -12.23
CA ASP A 152 -0.23 -16.10 -12.61
C ASP A 152 -0.38 -14.96 -11.57
N PRO A 153 0.34 -15.01 -10.44
CA PRO A 153 0.17 -14.01 -9.39
C PRO A 153 0.71 -12.67 -9.84
N ARG A 154 -0.05 -11.60 -9.57
CA ARG A 154 0.55 -10.28 -9.48
C ARG A 154 1.34 -10.19 -8.18
N VAL A 155 2.63 -9.86 -8.29
CA VAL A 155 3.50 -9.62 -7.14
C VAL A 155 3.72 -8.11 -7.01
N LYS A 156 3.78 -7.59 -5.78
CA LYS A 156 4.20 -6.22 -5.55
C LYS A 156 5.25 -6.11 -4.46
N VAL A 157 6.24 -5.26 -4.68
CA VAL A 157 7.26 -4.91 -3.68
C VAL A 157 7.08 -3.44 -3.31
N TYR A 158 7.01 -3.16 -2.02
CA TYR A 158 6.79 -1.82 -1.48
C TYR A 158 8.03 -1.32 -0.76
N LEU A 159 8.34 -0.04 -0.95
CA LEU A 159 9.50 0.62 -0.39
C LEU A 159 9.06 1.87 0.36
N SER A 160 9.45 2.00 1.63
CA SER A 160 9.35 3.26 2.37
C SER A 160 10.61 4.09 2.11
N HIS A 161 10.43 5.36 1.77
CA HIS A 161 11.47 6.34 1.49
C HIS A 161 11.52 7.38 2.60
N HIS A 162 12.29 7.11 3.67
CA HIS A 162 12.48 8.06 4.76
C HIS A 162 13.26 9.29 4.30
N ASP A 163 12.84 10.48 4.74
CA ASP A 163 13.35 11.77 4.27
C ASP A 163 13.41 11.88 2.75
N GLY A 164 12.42 11.27 2.08
CA GLY A 164 12.31 11.21 0.63
C GLY A 164 11.78 12.52 0.04
N ASP A 165 12.00 12.67 -1.26
CA ASP A 165 11.51 13.79 -2.06
C ASP A 165 11.00 13.30 -3.42
N LEU A 166 10.56 14.23 -4.26
CA LEU A 166 10.11 13.94 -5.61
C LEU A 166 11.22 13.31 -6.48
N ALA A 167 12.48 13.75 -6.34
CA ALA A 167 13.58 13.20 -7.11
C ALA A 167 13.79 11.71 -6.79
N GLN A 168 13.65 11.33 -5.53
CA GLN A 168 13.69 9.94 -5.09
C GLN A 168 12.54 9.10 -5.67
N LEU A 169 11.31 9.63 -5.69
CA LEU A 169 10.17 8.93 -6.30
C LEU A 169 10.35 8.69 -7.80
N LEU A 170 10.83 9.69 -8.52
CA LEU A 170 11.06 9.59 -9.97
C LEU A 170 12.20 8.62 -10.30
N ARG A 171 13.25 8.61 -9.47
CA ARG A 171 14.30 7.58 -9.58
C ARG A 171 13.72 6.18 -9.41
N ALA A 172 12.84 5.99 -8.41
CA ALA A 172 12.17 4.71 -8.17
C ALA A 172 11.19 4.31 -9.28
N ALA A 173 10.48 5.28 -9.87
CA ALA A 173 9.61 5.07 -11.02
C ALA A 173 10.37 4.44 -12.20
N GLY A 174 11.66 4.74 -12.37
CA GLY A 174 12.52 4.13 -13.39
C GLY A 174 12.72 2.61 -13.27
N ALA A 175 12.26 1.97 -12.19
CA ALA A 175 12.20 0.51 -12.04
C ALA A 175 10.95 -0.13 -12.69
N ALA A 176 9.98 0.68 -13.12
CA ALA A 176 8.80 0.25 -13.84
C ALA A 176 8.83 0.71 -15.30
N ARG A 177 7.98 0.06 -16.12
CA ARG A 177 7.70 0.44 -17.50
C ARG A 177 6.55 1.44 -17.53
N GLU A 178 6.57 2.34 -18.52
CA GLU A 178 5.41 3.19 -18.86
C GLU A 178 4.88 4.04 -17.69
N VAL A 179 5.79 4.54 -16.85
CA VAL A 179 5.41 5.51 -15.81
C VAL A 179 5.29 6.89 -16.42
N ASP A 180 4.12 7.48 -16.26
CA ASP A 180 3.90 8.89 -16.49
C ASP A 180 4.52 9.69 -15.33
N GLU A 181 5.73 10.20 -15.55
CA GLU A 181 6.46 11.00 -14.56
C GLU A 181 5.75 12.32 -14.25
N GLU A 182 5.03 12.92 -15.20
CA GLU A 182 4.31 14.17 -14.99
C GLU A 182 3.17 13.94 -13.99
N GLN A 183 2.41 12.86 -14.14
CA GLN A 183 1.39 12.47 -13.15
C GLN A 183 2.00 12.24 -11.76
N VAL A 184 3.20 11.66 -11.66
CA VAL A 184 3.87 11.50 -10.36
C VAL A 184 4.21 12.86 -9.75
N ARG A 185 4.74 13.81 -10.54
CA ARG A 185 5.06 15.16 -10.07
C ARG A 185 3.81 15.90 -9.59
N GLU A 186 2.76 15.90 -10.40
CA GLU A 186 1.50 16.56 -10.07
C GLU A 186 0.85 15.95 -8.82
N PHE A 187 0.80 14.63 -8.73
CA PHE A 187 0.27 13.94 -7.56
C PHE A 187 1.04 14.33 -6.30
N THR A 188 2.38 14.29 -6.33
CA THR A 188 3.20 14.64 -5.17
C THR A 188 3.02 16.11 -4.78
N ALA A 189 2.91 17.02 -5.75
CA ALA A 189 2.68 18.45 -5.49
C ALA A 189 1.32 18.69 -4.81
N ILE A 190 0.23 18.10 -5.33
CA ILE A 190 -1.12 18.28 -4.80
C ILE A 190 -1.27 17.58 -3.44
N ALA A 191 -0.95 16.28 -3.36
CA ALA A 191 -1.12 15.50 -2.14
C ALA A 191 -0.19 15.98 -1.00
N GLY A 192 1.02 16.42 -1.34
CA GLY A 192 2.02 16.90 -0.41
C GLY A 192 1.98 18.40 -0.11
N GLY A 193 1.06 19.17 -0.72
CA GLY A 193 0.98 20.62 -0.51
C GLY A 193 2.26 21.36 -0.92
N ASN A 194 2.87 20.97 -2.04
CA ASN A 194 4.15 21.51 -2.55
C ASN A 194 5.35 21.36 -1.60
N GLN A 195 5.30 20.42 -0.66
CA GLN A 195 6.48 20.08 0.14
C GLN A 195 7.64 19.60 -0.75
N GLY A 196 8.83 20.16 -0.51
CA GLY A 196 10.05 19.70 -1.16
C GLY A 196 10.52 18.35 -0.63
N ARG A 197 10.49 18.16 0.69
CA ARG A 197 11.00 16.96 1.37
C ARG A 197 10.02 16.48 2.44
N PHE A 198 9.85 15.16 2.53
CA PHE A 198 8.90 14.48 3.40
C PHE A 198 9.63 13.90 4.63
N THR A 199 9.71 14.69 5.70
CA THR A 199 10.48 14.37 6.95
C THR A 199 9.64 13.73 8.06
N GLY A 200 8.30 13.79 7.96
CA GLY A 200 7.38 12.99 8.78
C GLY A 200 7.36 11.52 8.37
N ARG A 201 6.17 10.90 8.32
CA ARG A 201 6.00 9.54 7.78
C ARG A 201 6.55 9.42 6.35
N PRO A 202 7.29 8.35 6.04
CA PRO A 202 7.95 8.22 4.75
C PRO A 202 6.94 8.14 3.60
N LEU A 203 7.29 8.72 2.46
CA LEU A 203 6.69 8.35 1.19
C LEU A 203 6.83 6.84 0.99
N ILE A 204 5.83 6.21 0.38
CA ILE A 204 5.92 4.80 -0.01
C ILE A 204 5.80 4.71 -1.53
N SER A 205 6.63 3.87 -2.16
CA SER A 205 6.40 3.44 -3.53
C SER A 205 6.10 1.95 -3.60
N SER A 206 5.47 1.48 -4.67
CA SER A 206 5.36 0.05 -4.96
C SER A 206 5.56 -0.25 -6.43
N LEU A 207 6.26 -1.35 -6.70
CA LEU A 207 6.44 -1.92 -8.03
C LEU A 207 5.52 -3.12 -8.20
N SER A 208 4.80 -3.20 -9.31
CA SER A 208 3.86 -4.30 -9.63
C SER A 208 4.39 -5.15 -10.77
N PHE A 209 4.65 -6.43 -10.50
CA PHE A 209 5.13 -7.41 -11.45
C PHE A 209 3.97 -8.28 -11.94
N LEU A 210 3.87 -8.44 -13.26
CA LEU A 210 2.89 -9.27 -13.94
C LEU A 210 3.59 -10.35 -14.77
N ALA A 211 2.91 -11.46 -15.05
CA ALA A 211 3.44 -12.53 -15.90
C ALA A 211 4.08 -11.97 -17.19
N GLY A 212 5.30 -12.40 -17.49
CA GLY A 212 6.12 -11.91 -18.60
C GLY A 212 7.04 -10.72 -18.28
N ASP A 213 6.96 -10.12 -17.09
CA ASP A 213 7.94 -9.14 -16.64
C ASP A 213 9.27 -9.80 -16.30
N THR A 214 10.35 -9.38 -16.97
CA THR A 214 11.69 -9.97 -16.81
C THR A 214 12.71 -9.05 -16.16
N ASP A 215 12.78 -7.77 -16.58
CA ASP A 215 13.75 -6.79 -16.06
C ASP A 215 13.11 -5.65 -15.26
N ARG A 216 11.86 -5.28 -15.59
CA ARG A 216 11.16 -4.14 -14.96
C ARG A 216 9.72 -4.49 -14.65
N ALA A 217 9.19 -3.84 -13.62
CA ALA A 217 7.80 -3.95 -13.24
C ALA A 217 6.87 -3.34 -14.32
N SER A 218 5.69 -3.91 -14.48
CA SER A 218 4.63 -3.37 -15.34
C SER A 218 3.89 -2.17 -14.75
N GLY A 219 4.00 -1.91 -13.45
CA GLY A 219 3.30 -0.80 -12.80
C GLY A 219 4.07 -0.20 -11.63
N PHE A 220 3.76 1.06 -11.35
CA PHE A 220 4.31 1.83 -10.25
C PHE A 220 3.17 2.46 -9.44
N SER A 221 3.37 2.69 -8.16
CA SER A 221 2.42 3.45 -7.35
C SER A 221 3.15 4.25 -6.30
N VAL A 222 2.64 5.44 -5.99
CA VAL A 222 3.11 6.30 -4.90
C VAL A 222 2.01 6.39 -3.87
N TYR A 223 2.35 6.24 -2.59
CA TYR A 223 1.45 6.43 -1.46
C TYR A 223 2.07 7.53 -0.59
N LEU A 224 1.33 8.63 -0.45
CA LEU A 224 1.72 9.76 0.37
C LEU A 224 0.91 9.70 1.67
N PRO A 225 1.56 9.63 2.84
CA PRO A 225 0.88 9.62 4.13
C PRO A 225 0.38 11.04 4.48
N VAL A 226 -0.67 11.49 3.78
CA VAL A 226 -1.15 12.88 3.81
C VAL A 226 -1.44 13.39 5.22
N ARG A 227 -1.87 12.49 6.12
CA ARG A 227 -2.12 12.80 7.54
C ARG A 227 -0.94 13.38 8.30
N ASP A 228 0.30 13.26 7.81
CA ASP A 228 1.48 13.87 8.42
C ASP A 228 1.79 15.27 7.88
N TYR A 229 1.03 15.71 6.87
CA TYR A 229 1.34 16.87 6.03
C TYR A 229 0.15 17.81 5.84
N VAL A 230 -0.80 17.73 6.76
CA VAL A 230 -2.03 18.53 6.85
C VAL A 230 -2.32 18.83 8.31
N GLU A 231 -3.09 19.88 8.55
CA GLU A 231 -3.57 20.31 9.85
C GLU A 231 -4.64 19.34 10.39
N ASP A 232 -5.60 18.99 9.53
CA ASP A 232 -6.75 18.15 9.83
C ASP A 232 -7.24 17.38 8.58
N ASP A 233 -8.33 16.61 8.72
CA ASP A 233 -8.90 15.85 7.60
C ASP A 233 -9.74 16.69 6.62
N GLU A 234 -10.07 17.95 6.94
CA GLU A 234 -10.72 18.86 5.99
C GLU A 234 -9.71 19.23 4.90
N VAL A 235 -8.50 19.64 5.29
CA VAL A 235 -7.39 19.89 4.35
C VAL A 235 -7.00 18.62 3.58
N ALA A 236 -7.03 17.44 4.24
CA ALA A 236 -6.77 16.17 3.56
C ALA A 236 -7.81 15.85 2.47
N LEU A 237 -9.09 16.12 2.76
CA LEU A 237 -10.19 15.94 1.82
C LEU A 237 -10.07 16.89 0.64
N ASP A 238 -9.74 18.15 0.86
CA ASP A 238 -9.54 19.13 -0.21
C ASP A 238 -8.45 18.68 -1.20
N ARG A 239 -7.32 18.16 -0.68
CA ARG A 239 -6.26 17.59 -1.52
C ARG A 239 -6.74 16.36 -2.29
N ALA A 240 -7.54 15.49 -1.66
CA ALA A 240 -8.11 14.33 -2.31
C ALA A 240 -9.09 14.72 -3.45
N HIS A 241 -9.94 15.72 -3.21
CA HIS A 241 -10.85 16.28 -4.22
C HIS A 241 -10.11 16.91 -5.38
N ALA A 242 -9.04 17.69 -5.11
CA ALA A 242 -8.21 18.28 -6.16
C ALA A 242 -7.59 17.20 -7.07
N LEU A 243 -7.12 16.08 -6.50
CA LEU A 243 -6.63 14.94 -7.27
C LEU A 243 -7.74 14.26 -8.09
N LEU A 244 -8.89 13.99 -7.49
CA LEU A 244 -10.03 13.38 -8.21
C LEU A 244 -10.45 14.26 -9.40
N ALA A 245 -10.57 15.57 -9.19
CA ALA A 245 -10.89 16.53 -10.24
C ALA A 245 -9.81 16.56 -11.34
N ARG A 246 -8.53 16.55 -10.98
CA ARG A 246 -7.40 16.54 -11.93
C ARG A 246 -7.43 15.34 -12.88
N HIS A 247 -7.97 14.22 -12.41
CA HIS A 247 -8.13 12.98 -13.18
C HIS A 247 -9.55 12.75 -13.73
N GLY A 248 -10.46 13.74 -13.63
CA GLY A 248 -11.83 13.64 -14.13
C GLY A 248 -12.70 12.60 -13.42
N LEU A 249 -12.40 12.30 -12.14
CA LEU A 249 -13.09 11.29 -11.35
C LEU A 249 -14.18 11.91 -10.47
N ASP A 250 -15.29 11.18 -10.28
CA ASP A 250 -16.42 11.63 -9.48
C ASP A 250 -16.06 11.74 -7.98
N ARG A 251 -16.05 12.96 -7.46
CA ARG A 251 -15.82 13.24 -6.03
C ARG A 251 -16.93 12.70 -5.13
N ALA A 252 -18.16 12.58 -5.63
CA ALA A 252 -19.30 12.18 -4.81
C ALA A 252 -19.15 10.75 -4.27
N LEU A 253 -18.34 9.91 -4.91
CA LEU A 253 -17.97 8.59 -4.39
C LEU A 253 -17.19 8.70 -3.07
N LEU A 254 -16.22 9.62 -3.00
CA LEU A 254 -15.44 9.85 -1.79
C LEU A 254 -16.30 10.46 -0.68
N ASP A 255 -17.15 11.43 -1.04
CA ASP A 255 -18.04 12.11 -0.07
C ASP A 255 -18.98 11.12 0.60
N ARG A 256 -19.55 10.18 -0.17
CA ARG A 256 -20.39 9.10 0.36
C ARG A 256 -19.59 8.13 1.24
N ALA A 257 -18.37 7.78 0.85
CA ALA A 257 -17.52 6.90 1.64
C ALA A 257 -17.16 7.52 2.99
N LEU A 258 -16.84 8.82 3.00
CA LEU A 258 -16.55 9.56 4.23
C LEU A 258 -17.80 9.71 5.09
N SER A 259 -18.95 10.05 4.50
CA SER A 259 -20.21 10.15 5.24
C SER A 259 -20.61 8.83 5.92
N ALA A 260 -20.18 7.67 5.38
CA ALA A 260 -20.42 6.36 5.96
C ALA A 260 -19.43 5.99 7.09
N LEU A 261 -18.24 6.59 7.14
CA LEU A 261 -17.17 6.23 8.07
C LEU A 261 -16.91 7.28 9.16
N ALA A 262 -16.96 8.57 8.81
CA ALA A 262 -16.66 9.68 9.69
C ALA A 262 -17.67 9.73 10.86
N ARG A 263 -17.16 9.85 12.08
CA ARG A 263 -17.96 9.97 13.31
C ARG A 263 -17.81 11.31 14.02
N ARG A 264 -17.12 12.24 13.35
CA ARG A 264 -16.78 13.57 13.84
C ARG A 264 -16.69 14.54 12.66
N PRO A 265 -16.76 15.87 12.91
CA PRO A 265 -16.31 16.86 11.96
C PRO A 265 -14.86 16.63 11.52
N LEU A 266 -14.56 16.94 10.25
CA LEU A 266 -13.24 16.65 9.67
C LEU A 266 -12.13 17.54 10.25
N ASN A 267 -12.44 18.78 10.63
CA ASN A 267 -11.52 19.72 11.27
C ASN A 267 -11.24 19.44 12.75
N GLU A 268 -11.97 18.52 13.39
CA GLU A 268 -11.78 18.14 14.80
C GLU A 268 -10.75 17.01 14.99
N GLY A 269 -9.98 16.66 13.96
CA GLY A 269 -8.97 15.62 14.05
C GLY A 269 -8.25 15.38 12.72
N VAL A 270 -7.16 14.62 12.78
CA VAL A 270 -6.35 14.27 11.62
C VAL A 270 -6.14 12.76 11.55
N GLY A 271 -6.13 12.20 10.34
CA GLY A 271 -5.80 10.80 10.12
C GLY A 271 -6.99 9.91 9.76
N LEU A 272 -8.21 10.45 9.63
CA LEU A 272 -9.31 9.76 8.98
C LEU A 272 -8.96 9.43 7.53
N ILE A 273 -8.23 10.32 6.84
CA ILE A 273 -7.64 10.09 5.52
C ILE A 273 -6.13 9.87 5.68
N PRO A 274 -5.67 8.64 6.01
CA PRO A 274 -4.26 8.44 6.36
C PRO A 274 -3.33 8.53 5.16
N HIS A 275 -3.76 8.10 3.97
CA HIS A 275 -2.94 8.08 2.77
C HIS A 275 -3.75 8.45 1.52
N LEU A 276 -3.08 9.08 0.58
CA LEU A 276 -3.51 9.20 -0.81
C LEU A 276 -2.54 8.37 -1.66
N SER A 277 -3.02 7.71 -2.71
CA SER A 277 -2.11 7.04 -3.64
C SER A 277 -2.48 7.20 -5.10
N LEU A 278 -1.45 7.34 -5.93
CA LEU A 278 -1.52 7.27 -7.38
C LEU A 278 -0.96 5.93 -7.82
N ARG A 279 -1.63 5.29 -8.78
CA ARG A 279 -1.18 4.08 -9.45
C ARG A 279 -1.02 4.40 -10.92
N THR A 280 0.13 4.09 -11.49
CA THR A 280 0.47 4.29 -12.90
C THR A 280 0.94 2.98 -13.53
N GLY A 281 0.78 2.88 -14.86
CA GLY A 281 1.06 1.66 -15.59
C GLY A 281 0.01 0.56 -15.38
N ARG A 282 0.39 -0.68 -15.68
CA ARG A 282 -0.50 -1.84 -15.70
C ARG A 282 -0.55 -2.54 -14.32
N PRO A 283 -1.64 -3.25 -13.99
CA PRO A 283 -2.85 -3.46 -14.82
C PRO A 283 -3.92 -2.38 -14.63
N HIS A 284 -3.81 -1.55 -13.59
CA HIS A 284 -4.84 -0.55 -13.26
C HIS A 284 -4.20 0.74 -12.77
N ALA A 285 -4.31 1.78 -13.57
CA ALA A 285 -3.95 3.13 -13.18
C ALA A 285 -5.15 3.86 -12.52
N GLY A 286 -4.87 4.85 -11.69
CA GLY A 286 -5.88 5.70 -11.03
C GLY A 286 -5.53 6.05 -9.58
N LEU A 287 -6.50 6.54 -8.84
CA LEU A 287 -6.32 7.03 -7.46
C LEU A 287 -6.90 6.10 -6.39
N THR A 288 -6.28 6.11 -5.21
CA THR A 288 -6.81 5.50 -3.98
C THR A 288 -6.84 6.54 -2.87
N VAL A 289 -7.95 6.60 -2.14
CA VAL A 289 -8.04 7.28 -0.85
C VAL A 289 -8.16 6.21 0.23
N TYR A 290 -7.23 6.22 1.19
CA TYR A 290 -7.28 5.34 2.35
C TYR A 290 -8.09 6.01 3.45
N LEU A 291 -8.80 5.22 4.25
CA LEU A 291 -9.76 5.67 5.24
C LEU A 291 -9.58 4.87 6.54
N SER A 292 -9.27 5.57 7.62
CA SER A 292 -9.12 4.97 8.95
C SER A 292 -10.48 4.64 9.55
N ALA A 293 -10.52 3.59 10.37
CA ALA A 293 -11.73 3.20 11.09
C ALA A 293 -11.93 4.00 12.40
N GLU A 294 -10.87 4.60 12.95
CA GLU A 294 -10.87 5.37 14.21
C GLU A 294 -11.64 4.67 15.34
N SER A 295 -11.46 3.35 15.50
CA SER A 295 -12.25 2.56 16.45
C SER A 295 -11.80 2.74 17.88
N TYR A 296 -10.56 3.20 18.10
CA TYR A 296 -10.00 3.37 19.45
C TYR A 296 -9.63 4.82 19.77
N ALA A 297 -9.15 5.58 18.78
CA ALA A 297 -8.70 6.95 19.02
C ALA A 297 -8.81 7.82 17.76
N VAL A 298 -8.96 9.12 18.00
CA VAL A 298 -8.82 10.18 17.02
C VAL A 298 -7.57 10.97 17.38
N THR A 299 -6.70 11.24 16.40
CA THR A 299 -5.56 12.14 16.61
C THR A 299 -6.08 13.58 16.54
N PRO A 300 -5.77 14.45 17.53
CA PRO A 300 -6.22 15.84 17.49
C PRO A 300 -5.63 16.60 16.29
N PRO A 301 -6.31 17.65 15.79
CA PRO A 301 -5.81 18.45 14.69
C PRO A 301 -4.52 19.18 15.10
N ARG A 302 -3.68 19.49 14.12
CA ARG A 302 -2.47 20.29 14.35
C ARG A 302 -2.80 21.78 14.30
N PRO A 303 -2.09 22.63 15.06
CA PRO A 303 -2.20 24.07 14.88
C PRO A 303 -1.91 24.43 13.43
N GLU A 304 -2.67 25.36 12.85
CA GLU A 304 -2.33 25.92 11.55
C GLU A 304 -0.89 26.42 11.58
N SER A 305 -0.08 25.90 10.66
CA SER A 305 1.23 26.46 10.39
C SER A 305 1.00 27.89 9.88
N LEU A 306 1.24 28.90 10.72
CA LEU A 306 1.36 30.28 10.28
C LEU A 306 2.42 30.33 9.19
N ALA A 307 1.98 30.37 7.93
CA ALA A 307 2.86 30.35 6.77
C ALA A 307 3.92 31.45 6.94
N SER A 308 5.19 31.02 6.99
CA SER A 308 6.38 31.88 6.96
C SER A 308 6.83 32.08 5.52
#